data_AF-A0A934XVP6-F1
#
_entry.id   AF-A0A934XVP6-F1
#
_cell.length_a   1.000
_cell.length_b   1.000
_cell.length_c   1.000
_cell.angle_alpha   90.00
_cell.angle_beta   90.00
_cell.angle_gamma   90.00
#
_symmetry.space_group_name_H-M   'P 1'
#
loop_
_entity.id
_entity.type
_entity.pdbx_description
1 polymer ?
#
loop_
_entity_poly.entity_id
_entity_poly.type
_entity_poly.pdbx_seq_one_letter_code
_entity_poly.pdbx_strand_id
1 'polypeptide(L)'
;MILLNFSHPLSAEQMAAIEALLQAPVQRVLEVRNQMDAQQPLAPQVTAMADAAGLTPMEWQNEAILVNPPSLNYSAVTLLAELHGRMGYFPACVRLRPVAGAVPPRFEVAEILNIQAIRDTARQRGR
;
A
#
# COMPACT_ATOMS: atom_id res chain seq x y z
N MET A 1 4.48 13.55 -1.44
CA MET A 1 4.30 12.23 -0.80
C MET A 1 4.87 11.13 -1.68
N ILE A 2 5.25 10.02 -1.07
CA ILE A 2 5.81 8.83 -1.72
C ILE A 2 4.71 7.77 -1.86
N LEU A 3 4.54 7.22 -3.06
CA LEU A 3 3.70 6.04 -3.29
C LEU A 3 4.60 4.80 -3.38
N LEU A 4 4.35 3.83 -2.51
CA LEU A 4 4.98 2.51 -2.55
C LEU A 4 4.04 1.54 -3.26
N ASN A 5 4.42 1.09 -4.46
CA ASN A 5 3.63 0.14 -5.23
C ASN A 5 4.17 -1.28 -5.04
N PHE A 6 3.43 -2.11 -4.31
CA PHE A 6 3.71 -3.53 -4.13
C PHE A 6 2.79 -4.39 -5.01
N SER A 7 2.24 -3.83 -6.09
CA SER A 7 1.35 -4.52 -7.02
C SER A 7 1.88 -4.43 -8.46
N HIS A 8 1.01 -4.70 -9.43
CA HIS A 8 1.30 -4.36 -10.81
C HIS A 8 1.44 -2.83 -10.99
N PRO A 9 2.21 -2.37 -11.99
CA PRO A 9 2.35 -0.95 -12.28
C PRO A 9 0.99 -0.26 -12.43
N LEU A 10 0.84 0.89 -11.77
CA LEU A 10 -0.37 1.70 -11.85
C LEU A 10 -0.45 2.39 -13.22
N SER A 11 -1.63 2.41 -13.82
CA SER A 11 -1.85 3.14 -15.07
C SER A 11 -1.87 4.65 -14.84
N ALA A 12 -1.70 5.44 -15.89
CA ALA A 12 -1.82 6.91 -15.81
C ALA A 12 -3.20 7.36 -15.29
N GLU A 13 -4.28 6.66 -15.68
CA GLU A 13 -5.64 6.92 -15.19
C GLU A 13 -5.74 6.66 -13.69
N GLN A 14 -5.15 5.55 -13.21
CA GLN A 14 -5.14 5.22 -11.78
C GLN A 14 -4.32 6.24 -10.98
N MET A 15 -3.15 6.65 -11.49
CA MET A 15 -2.34 7.69 -10.84
C MET A 15 -3.10 9.02 -10.73
N ALA A 16 -3.76 9.46 -11.82
CA ALA A 16 -4.56 10.67 -11.80
C ALA A 16 -5.74 10.58 -10.80
N ALA A 17 -6.40 9.42 -10.73
CA ALA A 17 -7.47 9.19 -9.75
C ALA A 17 -6.95 9.22 -8.30
N ILE A 18 -5.76 8.67 -8.04
CA ILE A 18 -5.12 8.74 -6.72
C ILE A 18 -4.84 10.20 -6.33
N GLU A 19 -4.20 10.97 -7.19
CA GLU A 19 -3.88 12.38 -6.90
C GLU A 19 -5.14 13.22 -6.68
N ALA A 20 -6.21 12.96 -7.44
CA ALA A 20 -7.50 13.62 -7.26
C ALA A 20 -8.13 13.31 -5.90
N LEU A 21 -8.09 12.04 -5.46
CA LEU A 21 -8.59 11.64 -4.14
C LEU A 21 -7.75 12.21 -2.99
N LEU A 22 -6.43 12.35 -3.19
CA LEU A 22 -5.52 12.96 -2.21
C LEU A 22 -5.60 14.49 -2.17
N GLN A 23 -6.10 15.12 -3.23
CA GLN A 23 -5.99 16.55 -3.47
C GLN A 23 -4.53 17.05 -3.42
N ALA A 24 -3.59 16.18 -3.79
CA ALA A 24 -2.16 16.44 -3.73
C ALA A 24 -1.40 15.55 -4.73
N PRO A 25 -0.27 16.02 -5.28
CA PRO A 25 0.52 15.23 -6.22
C PRO A 25 1.33 14.12 -5.53
N VAL A 26 1.51 13.01 -6.24
CA VAL A 26 2.47 11.96 -5.88
C VAL A 26 3.83 12.35 -6.44
N GLN A 27 4.80 12.62 -5.56
CA GLN A 27 6.10 13.15 -5.95
C GLN A 27 7.08 12.06 -6.39
N ARG A 28 6.91 10.85 -5.86
CA ARG A 28 7.79 9.72 -6.09
C ARG A 28 6.98 8.44 -6.03
N VAL A 29 7.09 7.62 -7.07
CA VAL A 29 6.53 6.26 -7.11
C VAL A 29 7.68 5.27 -7.01
N LEU A 30 7.58 4.33 -6.09
CA LEU A 30 8.55 3.26 -5.90
C LEU A 30 7.88 1.93 -6.22
N GLU A 31 8.30 1.32 -7.32
CA GLU A 31 7.83 0.02 -7.79
C GLU A 31 8.62 -1.09 -7.10
N VAL A 32 7.92 -1.92 -6.32
CA VAL A 32 8.52 -2.98 -5.52
C VAL A 32 8.02 -4.34 -5.99
N ARG A 33 8.95 -5.26 -6.25
CA ARG A 33 8.62 -6.64 -6.64
C ARG A 33 7.87 -7.34 -5.50
N ASN A 34 6.76 -7.98 -5.83
CA ASN A 34 5.85 -8.58 -4.86
C ASN A 34 5.73 -10.12 -4.96
N GLN A 35 6.64 -10.75 -5.70
CA GLN A 35 6.66 -12.19 -5.89
C GLN A 35 7.07 -12.88 -4.58
N MET A 36 6.27 -13.86 -4.18
CA MET A 36 6.48 -14.64 -2.96
C MET A 36 6.63 -16.12 -3.35
N ASP A 37 7.61 -16.80 -2.75
CA ASP A 37 7.72 -18.24 -2.81
C ASP A 37 6.80 -18.87 -1.76
N ALA A 38 5.80 -19.62 -2.23
CA ALA A 38 4.81 -20.29 -1.40
C ALA A 38 5.38 -21.45 -0.57
N GLN A 39 6.57 -21.96 -0.90
CA GLN A 39 7.23 -23.03 -0.16
C GLN A 39 8.12 -22.52 0.98
N GLN A 40 8.34 -21.20 1.06
CA GLN A 40 9.19 -20.57 2.06
C GLN A 40 8.38 -19.78 3.09
N PRO A 41 8.92 -19.52 4.29
CA PRO A 41 8.26 -18.67 5.28
C PRO A 41 7.97 -17.27 4.71
N LEU A 42 6.75 -16.77 4.93
CA LEU A 42 6.29 -15.51 4.33
C LEU A 42 6.90 -14.27 4.99
N ALA A 43 7.05 -14.25 6.31
CA ALA A 43 7.47 -13.05 7.04
C ALA A 43 8.85 -12.52 6.60
N PRO A 44 9.93 -13.33 6.49
CA PRO A 44 11.21 -12.86 5.99
C PRO A 44 11.15 -12.31 4.55
N GLN A 45 10.31 -12.91 3.70
CA GLN A 45 10.12 -12.45 2.32
C GLN A 45 9.42 -11.08 2.28
N VAL A 46 8.47 -10.84 3.19
CA VAL A 46 7.80 -9.54 3.32
C VAL A 46 8.73 -8.47 3.88
N THR A 47 9.58 -8.80 4.86
CA THR A 47 10.63 -7.87 5.34
C THR A 47 11.56 -7.49 4.19
N ALA A 48 12.05 -8.47 3.41
CA ALA A 48 12.89 -8.21 2.25
C ALA A 48 12.17 -7.37 1.17
N MET A 49 10.88 -7.59 0.97
CA MET A 49 10.05 -6.77 0.08
C MET A 49 9.95 -5.32 0.59
N ALA A 50 9.73 -5.09 1.89
CA ALA A 50 9.72 -3.75 2.47
C ALA A 50 11.09 -3.06 2.36
N ASP A 51 12.18 -3.80 2.57
CA ASP A 51 13.56 -3.30 2.39
C ASP A 51 13.85 -2.91 0.95
N ALA A 52 13.30 -3.65 -0.02
CA ALA A 52 13.46 -3.38 -1.44
C ALA A 52 12.82 -2.04 -1.89
N ALA A 53 11.98 -1.41 -1.05
CA ALA A 53 11.53 -0.04 -1.29
C ALA A 53 12.70 0.97 -1.24
N GLY A 54 13.81 0.64 -0.59
CA GLY A 54 15.01 1.47 -0.57
C GLY A 54 14.86 2.81 0.16
N LEU A 55 13.85 2.93 1.02
CA LEU A 55 13.68 4.08 1.90
C LEU A 55 14.62 3.97 3.11
N THR A 56 15.24 5.09 3.46
CA THR A 56 16.01 5.25 4.69
C THR A 56 15.11 5.25 5.93
N PRO A 57 15.65 4.95 7.13
CA PRO A 57 14.87 5.05 8.37
C PRO A 57 14.23 6.43 8.57
N MET A 58 14.91 7.50 8.13
CA MET A 58 14.41 8.87 8.22
C MET A 58 13.23 9.11 7.27
N GLU A 59 13.28 8.59 6.04
CA GLU A 59 12.16 8.66 5.10
C GLU A 59 10.94 7.89 5.65
N TRP A 60 11.14 6.68 6.19
CA TRP A 60 10.04 5.90 6.80
C TRP A 60 9.30 6.65 7.91
N GLN A 61 10.01 7.46 8.70
CA GLN A 61 9.43 8.15 9.86
C GLN A 61 8.81 9.51 9.51
N ASN A 62 9.35 10.21 8.51
CA ASN A 62 9.00 11.61 8.26
C ASN A 62 8.24 11.85 6.95
N GLU A 63 8.36 10.96 5.97
CA GLU A 63 7.68 11.15 4.70
C GLU A 63 6.20 10.75 4.79
N ALA A 64 5.36 11.48 4.06
CA ALA A 64 4.00 11.05 3.81
C ALA A 64 4.04 9.86 2.83
N ILE A 65 3.61 8.68 3.29
CA ILE A 65 3.66 7.43 2.53
C ILE A 65 2.24 6.92 2.24
N LEU A 66 1.97 6.65 0.96
CA LEU A 66 0.80 5.94 0.46
C LEU A 66 1.22 4.57 -0.05
N VAL A 67 0.47 3.51 0.28
CA VAL A 67 0.78 2.14 -0.12
C VAL A 67 -0.26 1.63 -1.12
N ASN A 68 0.17 1.11 -2.27
CA ASN A 68 -0.63 0.18 -3.04
C ASN A 68 -0.23 -1.26 -2.65
N PRO A 69 -1.05 -1.97 -1.86
CA PRO A 69 -0.66 -3.24 -1.26
C PRO A 69 -0.52 -4.37 -2.32
N PRO A 70 0.20 -5.45 -1.99
CA PRO A 70 0.25 -6.63 -2.85
C PRO A 70 -1.12 -7.33 -2.90
N SER A 71 -1.41 -7.98 -4.03
CA SER A 71 -2.69 -8.67 -4.25
C SER A 71 -2.85 -9.94 -3.41
N LEU A 72 -1.75 -10.57 -2.99
CA LEU A 72 -1.79 -11.72 -2.08
C LEU A 72 -2.13 -11.26 -0.67
N ASN A 73 -3.32 -11.61 -0.19
CA ASN A 73 -3.86 -11.17 1.10
C ASN A 73 -2.89 -11.40 2.29
N TYR A 74 -2.27 -12.58 2.39
CA TYR A 74 -1.32 -12.90 3.46
C TYR A 74 -0.09 -12.00 3.42
N SER A 75 0.41 -11.69 2.22
CA SER A 75 1.52 -10.76 2.05
C SER A 75 1.09 -9.34 2.45
N ALA A 76 -0.10 -8.89 2.05
CA ALA A 76 -0.61 -7.56 2.38
C ALA A 76 -0.77 -7.35 3.89
N VAL A 77 -1.40 -8.28 4.61
CA VAL A 77 -1.59 -8.14 6.07
C VAL A 77 -0.26 -8.19 6.83
N THR A 78 0.69 -9.02 6.38
CA THR A 78 2.02 -9.11 6.97
C THR A 78 2.82 -7.84 6.71
N LEU A 79 2.72 -7.28 5.50
CA LEU A 79 3.36 -6.02 5.12
C LEU A 79 2.83 -4.86 5.97
N LEU A 80 1.52 -4.78 6.20
CA LEU A 80 0.96 -3.71 7.04
C LEU A 80 1.49 -3.77 8.48
N ALA A 81 1.69 -4.98 9.04
CA ALA A 81 2.30 -5.13 10.35
C ALA A 81 3.78 -4.68 10.35
N GLU A 82 4.55 -5.08 9.34
CA GLU A 82 5.95 -4.68 9.14
C GLU A 82 6.09 -3.16 9.02
N LEU A 83 5.29 -2.54 8.14
CA LEU A 83 5.32 -1.09 7.92
C LEU A 83 4.89 -0.32 9.18
N HIS A 84 3.89 -0.80 9.92
CA HIS A 84 3.52 -0.20 11.19
C HIS A 84 4.69 -0.20 12.19
N GLY A 85 5.50 -1.26 12.21
CA GLY A 85 6.72 -1.31 13.04
C GLY A 85 7.77 -0.26 12.64
N ARG A 86 7.95 -0.03 11.34
CA ARG A 86 8.93 0.94 10.80
C ARG A 86 8.49 2.38 10.97
N MET A 87 7.20 2.65 10.80
CA MET A 87 6.62 3.99 10.71
C MET A 87 6.03 4.46 12.05
N GLY A 88 5.67 3.54 12.95
CA GLY A 88 4.96 3.83 14.20
C GLY A 88 3.46 4.07 14.06
N TYR A 89 2.91 3.98 12.83
CA TYR A 89 1.49 4.12 12.50
C TYR A 89 1.17 3.30 11.23
N PHE A 90 -0.11 3.05 10.96
CA PHE A 90 -0.50 2.37 9.72
C PHE A 90 -0.51 3.35 8.53
N PRO A 91 0.16 3.02 7.41
CA PRO A 91 0.06 3.84 6.20
C PRO A 91 -1.35 3.83 5.62
N ALA A 92 -1.71 4.89 4.90
CA ALA A 92 -2.90 4.88 4.06
C ALA A 92 -2.70 3.91 2.87
N CYS A 93 -3.77 3.28 2.42
CA CYS A 93 -3.72 2.27 1.35
C CYS A 93 -4.64 2.59 0.19
N VAL A 94 -4.14 2.46 -1.04
CA VAL A 94 -4.99 2.47 -2.24
C VAL A 94 -5.82 1.20 -2.28
N ARG A 95 -7.13 1.33 -2.53
CA ARG A 95 -7.98 0.19 -2.85
C ARG A 95 -8.38 0.23 -4.32
N LEU A 96 -7.91 -0.75 -5.07
CA LEU A 96 -8.37 -1.00 -6.43
C LEU A 96 -9.62 -1.89 -6.42
N ARG A 97 -10.50 -1.71 -7.41
CA ARG A 97 -11.64 -2.62 -7.64
C ARG A 97 -11.77 -2.94 -9.13
N PRO A 98 -12.28 -4.14 -9.49
CA PRO A 98 -12.56 -4.45 -10.88
C PRO A 98 -13.68 -3.56 -11.40
N VAL A 99 -13.59 -3.17 -12.66
CA VAL A 99 -14.67 -2.48 -13.36
C VAL A 99 -15.66 -3.53 -13.89
N ALA A 100 -16.91 -3.44 -13.42
CA ALA A 100 -17.96 -4.36 -13.81
C ALA A 100 -18.20 -4.33 -15.34
N GLY A 101 -18.22 -5.50 -15.97
CA GLY A 101 -18.48 -5.64 -17.41
C GLY A 101 -17.33 -5.24 -18.34
N ALA A 102 -16.16 -4.89 -17.81
CA ALA A 102 -15.01 -4.55 -18.64
C ALA A 102 -14.40 -5.78 -19.32
N VAL A 103 -14.19 -5.68 -20.64
CA VAL A 103 -13.49 -6.68 -21.45
C VAL A 103 -12.42 -5.96 -22.29
N PRO A 104 -11.12 -6.17 -22.05
CA PRO A 104 -10.53 -7.06 -21.03
C PRO A 104 -10.74 -6.56 -19.59
N PRO A 105 -10.51 -7.42 -18.57
CA PRO A 105 -10.58 -7.01 -17.17
C PRO A 105 -9.68 -5.80 -16.89
N ARG A 106 -10.25 -4.78 -16.25
CA ARG A 106 -9.53 -3.59 -15.79
C ARG A 106 -9.90 -3.25 -14.36
N PHE A 107 -9.02 -2.55 -13.67
CA PHE A 107 -9.20 -2.09 -12.30
C PHE A 107 -9.17 -0.57 -12.23
N GLU A 108 -10.00 -0.01 -11.37
CA GLU A 108 -10.03 1.42 -11.08
C GLU A 108 -9.75 1.67 -9.60
N VAL A 109 -9.30 2.89 -9.28
CA VAL A 109 -9.08 3.33 -7.90
C VAL A 109 -10.45 3.61 -7.28
N ALA A 110 -10.81 2.80 -6.28
CA ALA A 110 -12.10 2.91 -5.61
C ALA A 110 -12.07 3.94 -4.49
N GLU A 111 -11.00 3.93 -3.69
CA GLU A 111 -10.82 4.81 -2.53
C GLU A 111 -9.36 4.75 -2.02
N ILE A 112 -9.05 5.66 -1.10
CA ILE A 112 -7.84 5.63 -0.28
C ILE A 112 -8.27 5.36 1.17
N LEU A 113 -7.87 4.20 1.68
CA LEU A 113 -8.20 3.74 3.02
C LEU A 113 -7.25 4.35 4.04
N ASN A 114 -7.79 5.13 4.98
CA ASN A 114 -7.05 5.56 6.16
C ASN A 114 -7.09 4.46 7.23
N ILE A 115 -6.18 3.49 7.12
CA ILE A 115 -6.10 2.32 8.02
C ILE A 115 -5.86 2.74 9.47
N GLN A 116 -5.05 3.78 9.70
CA GLN A 116 -4.81 4.31 11.04
C GLN A 116 -6.10 4.88 11.67
N ALA A 117 -6.89 5.66 10.93
CA ALA A 117 -8.18 6.16 11.42
C ALA A 117 -9.20 5.03 11.69
N ILE A 118 -9.20 3.97 10.87
CA ILE A 118 -10.03 2.78 11.10
C ILE A 118 -9.66 2.12 12.44
N ARG A 119 -8.35 1.93 12.69
CA ARG A 119 -7.86 1.40 13.97
C ARG A 119 -8.26 2.29 15.14
N ASP A 120 -8.10 3.61 15.02
CA ASP A 120 -8.41 4.54 16.11
C ASP A 120 -9.90 4.55 16.43
N THR A 121 -10.75 4.51 15.41
CA THR A 121 -12.20 4.36 15.57
C THR A 121 -12.56 3.03 16.25
N ALA A 122 -11.92 1.93 15.85
CA ALA A 122 -12.15 0.62 16.46
C ALA A 122 -11.75 0.60 17.95
N ARG A 123 -10.65 1.27 18.32
CA ARG A 123 -10.22 1.43 19.71
C ARG A 123 -11.22 2.19 20.57
N GLN A 124 -11.93 3.17 20.02
CA GLN A 124 -12.95 3.90 20.76
C GLN A 124 -14.20 3.06 21.05
N ARG A 125 -14.55 2.11 20.18
CA ARG A 125 -15.71 1.21 20.37
C ARG A 125 -15.48 0.12 21.43
N GLY A 126 -14.22 -0.23 21.67
CA GLY A 126 -13.83 -1.23 22.67
C GLY A 126 -13.54 -0.64 24.06
N ARG A 127 -13.72 0.67 24.23
CA ARG A 127 -13.71 1.37 25.52
C ARG A 127 -15.14 1.63 25.95
#